data_AF-A0AAW0FJP1-F1
#
_entry.id   AF-A0AAW0FJP1-F1
#
_cell.length_a   1.000
_cell.length_b   1.000
_cell.length_c   1.000
_cell.angle_alpha   90.00
_cell.angle_beta   90.00
_cell.angle_gamma   90.00
#
_symmetry.space_group_name_H-M   'P 1'
#
loop_
_entity.id
_entity.type
_entity.pdbx_description
1 polymer ?
#
loop_
_entity_poly.entity_id
_entity_poly.type
_entity_poly.pdbx_seq_one_letter_code
_entity_poly.pdbx_strand_id
1 'polypeptide(L)'
;MFIRKAPWRPLVVYKFTVPHPSVSTSDVEIALFKNSYLNGIPVDDPDRLNAEAFLAKNEITVKKVQDATIHAEASLMGLGCDLQKGNNYNEDIKEVFNADLIPIGVSKKCCWCCAELDRMLKAKSPIRGPKYSLPSTHATIFPWVAPTGLSVDVLSRMRDHLREIFDRAARDPHNIPSSNRTSPTSAPSELKDDTRDKWTTSEAVAEAEAAAEAASLVENYT
;
A
#
# COMPACT_ATOMS: atom_id res chain seq x y z
N MET A 1 20.93 -37.38 -9.63
CA MET A 1 20.75 -36.33 -8.61
C MET A 1 19.25 -36.15 -8.41
N PHE A 2 18.68 -36.66 -7.32
CA PHE A 2 17.23 -36.62 -7.08
C PHE A 2 16.86 -35.33 -6.34
N ILE A 3 16.06 -34.47 -6.97
CA ILE A 3 15.48 -33.29 -6.32
C ILE A 3 14.39 -33.78 -5.37
N ARG A 4 14.65 -33.75 -4.06
CA ARG A 4 13.61 -34.03 -3.06
C ARG A 4 12.64 -32.85 -3.04
N LYS A 5 11.38 -33.09 -3.41
CA LYS A 5 10.30 -32.10 -3.22
C LYS A 5 10.15 -31.84 -1.73
N ALA A 6 10.16 -30.57 -1.33
CA ALA A 6 9.87 -30.19 0.04
C ALA A 6 8.46 -30.67 0.42
N PRO A 7 8.23 -31.12 1.68
CA PRO A 7 6.92 -31.55 2.13
C PRO A 7 5.93 -30.38 2.06
N TRP A 8 4.72 -30.65 1.56
CA TRP A 8 3.63 -29.68 1.54
C TRP A 8 3.28 -29.27 2.97
N ARG A 9 3.31 -27.96 3.23
CA ARG A 9 2.75 -27.38 4.46
C ARG A 9 1.43 -26.70 4.11
N PRO A 10 0.39 -26.84 4.95
CA PRO A 10 -0.84 -26.07 4.77
C PRO A 10 -0.53 -24.57 4.75
N LEU A 11 -1.18 -23.84 3.85
CA LEU A 11 -1.13 -22.38 3.88
C LEU A 11 -1.96 -21.89 5.06
N VAL A 12 -1.32 -21.26 6.03
CA VAL A 12 -2.02 -20.57 7.13
C VAL A 12 -2.27 -19.13 6.70
N VAL A 13 -3.52 -18.70 6.75
CA VAL A 13 -3.94 -17.35 6.34
C VAL A 13 -4.44 -16.60 7.56
N TYR A 14 -3.82 -15.47 7.84
CA TYR A 14 -4.24 -14.55 8.89
C TYR A 14 -4.92 -13.34 8.25
N LYS A 15 -6.10 -12.97 8.77
CA LYS A 15 -6.82 -11.76 8.37
C LYS A 15 -6.85 -10.82 9.55
N PHE A 16 -6.28 -9.63 9.37
CA PHE A 16 -6.32 -8.56 10.35
C PHE A 16 -7.02 -7.34 9.74
N THR A 17 -7.84 -6.66 10.55
CA THR A 17 -8.48 -5.41 10.17
C THR A 17 -7.66 -4.28 10.75
N VAL A 18 -7.04 -3.47 9.89
CA VAL A 18 -6.36 -2.25 10.32
C VAL A 18 -7.38 -1.10 10.19
N PRO A 19 -7.62 -0.32 11.26
CA PRO A 19 -8.43 0.89 11.15
C PRO A 19 -7.88 1.77 10.05
N HIS A 20 -8.73 2.17 9.11
CA HIS A 20 -8.33 3.07 8.05
C HIS A 20 -8.28 4.49 8.60
N PRO A 21 -7.13 5.18 8.61
CA PRO A 21 -7.14 6.57 8.98
C PRO A 21 -7.84 7.35 7.87
N SER A 22 -8.86 8.10 8.24
CA SER A 22 -9.38 9.15 7.39
C SER A 22 -8.50 10.38 7.59
N VAL A 23 -7.78 10.80 6.55
CA VAL A 23 -7.21 12.15 6.56
C VAL A 23 -8.32 13.10 6.12
N SER A 24 -8.92 13.78 7.09
CA SER A 24 -9.77 14.93 6.77
C SER A 24 -8.86 16.11 6.46
N THR A 25 -8.91 16.59 5.22
CA THR A 25 -8.27 17.85 4.83
C THR A 25 -9.33 18.76 4.24
N SER A 26 -9.22 20.05 4.55
CA SER A 26 -10.09 21.12 4.06
C SER A 26 -9.36 22.01 3.05
N ASP A 27 -10.12 22.74 2.24
CA ASP A 27 -9.54 23.76 1.33
C ASP A 27 -8.79 24.84 2.12
N VAL A 28 -9.21 25.11 3.36
CA VAL A 28 -8.53 26.03 4.28
C VAL A 28 -7.14 25.52 4.63
N GLU A 29 -6.98 24.25 5.00
CA GLU A 29 -5.68 23.67 5.33
C GLU A 29 -4.75 23.63 4.11
N ILE A 30 -5.30 23.34 2.92
CA ILE A 30 -4.52 23.40 1.67
C ILE A 30 -4.06 24.84 1.38
N ALA A 31 -4.92 25.84 1.56
CA ALA A 31 -4.56 27.23 1.39
C ALA A 31 -3.50 27.68 2.40
N LEU A 32 -3.63 27.27 3.67
CA LEU A 32 -2.64 27.52 4.72
C LEU A 32 -1.30 26.88 4.37
N PHE A 33 -1.29 25.63 3.88
CA PHE A 33 -0.07 24.98 3.42
C PHE A 33 0.59 25.76 2.28
N LYS A 34 -0.16 26.13 1.23
CA LYS A 34 0.36 26.91 0.09
C LYS A 34 0.97 28.24 0.54
N ASN A 35 0.26 28.97 1.40
CA ASN A 35 0.71 30.26 1.92
C ASN A 35 1.95 30.10 2.79
N SER A 36 1.94 29.13 3.72
CA SER A 36 3.10 28.85 4.57
C SER A 36 4.31 28.41 3.76
N TYR A 37 4.10 27.67 2.68
CA TYR A 37 5.15 27.24 1.78
C TYR A 37 5.81 28.43 1.08
N LEU A 38 5.01 29.26 0.41
CA LEU A 38 5.50 30.43 -0.32
C LEU A 38 6.12 31.48 0.61
N ASN A 39 5.59 31.65 1.82
CA ASN A 39 6.16 32.55 2.83
C ASN A 39 7.50 32.08 3.36
N GLY A 40 7.83 30.79 3.21
CA GLY A 40 9.16 30.26 3.50
C GLY A 40 10.20 30.61 2.44
N ILE A 41 9.80 31.20 1.31
CA ILE A 41 10.67 31.62 0.21
C ILE A 41 10.77 33.15 0.22
N PRO A 42 11.99 33.74 0.22
CA PRO A 42 12.16 35.19 0.16
C PRO A 42 11.39 35.80 -1.03
N VAL A 43 10.87 37.01 -0.84
CA VAL A 43 10.00 37.68 -1.84
C VAL A 43 10.77 37.99 -3.12
N ASP A 44 12.07 38.24 -3.00
CA ASP A 44 13.01 38.54 -4.08
C ASP A 44 13.70 37.30 -4.68
N ASP A 45 13.42 36.11 -4.16
CA ASP A 45 13.97 34.86 -4.69
C ASP A 45 13.26 34.48 -6.01
N PRO A 46 13.98 34.33 -7.15
CA PRO A 46 13.39 33.93 -8.42
C PRO A 46 12.67 32.58 -8.35
N ASP A 47 13.06 31.70 -7.43
CA ASP A 47 12.40 30.41 -7.22
C ASP A 47 10.97 30.55 -6.72
N ARG A 48 10.62 31.69 -6.11
CA ARG A 48 9.26 31.95 -5.64
C ARG A 48 8.26 31.95 -6.79
N LEU A 49 8.61 32.55 -7.93
CA LEU A 49 7.76 32.58 -9.11
C LEU A 49 7.58 31.17 -9.70
N ASN A 50 8.64 30.36 -9.70
CA ASN A 50 8.57 28.96 -10.13
C ASN A 50 7.64 28.15 -9.20
N ALA A 51 7.79 28.32 -7.89
CA ALA A 51 6.95 27.66 -6.90
C ALA A 51 5.47 28.08 -7.02
N GLU A 52 5.18 29.36 -7.23
CA GLU A 52 3.82 29.86 -7.47
C GLU A 52 3.20 29.24 -8.73
N ALA A 53 3.95 29.24 -9.84
CA ALA A 53 3.51 28.62 -11.09
C ALA A 53 3.30 27.10 -10.94
N PHE A 54 4.19 26.41 -10.21
CA PHE A 54 4.06 24.99 -9.91
C PHE A 54 2.79 24.69 -9.11
N LEU A 55 2.53 25.45 -8.05
CA LEU A 55 1.35 25.28 -7.20
C LEU A 55 0.06 25.53 -7.98
N ALA A 56 0.04 26.54 -8.85
CA ALA A 56 -1.10 26.85 -9.72
C ALA A 56 -1.35 25.72 -10.73
N LYS A 57 -0.30 25.27 -11.42
CA LYS A 57 -0.37 24.22 -12.45
C LYS A 57 -0.84 22.88 -11.91
N ASN A 58 -0.40 22.50 -10.71
CA ASN A 58 -0.68 21.17 -10.16
C ASN A 58 -2.05 21.05 -9.47
N GLU A 59 -2.81 22.15 -9.37
CA GLU A 59 -4.18 22.17 -8.82
C GLU A 59 -4.32 21.31 -7.56
N ILE A 60 -3.58 21.66 -6.49
CA ILE A 60 -3.66 20.93 -5.21
C ILE A 60 -5.06 21.20 -4.62
N THR A 61 -5.90 20.17 -4.59
CA THR A 61 -7.30 20.19 -4.12
C THR A 61 -7.54 19.10 -3.08
N VAL A 62 -8.58 19.27 -2.25
CA VAL A 62 -8.98 18.27 -1.24
C VAL A 62 -9.22 16.90 -1.86
N LYS A 63 -9.83 16.86 -3.05
CA LYS A 63 -10.11 15.61 -3.76
C LYS A 63 -8.85 14.78 -4.06
N LYS A 64 -7.69 15.40 -4.26
CA LYS A 64 -6.43 14.67 -4.53
C LYS A 64 -5.81 14.05 -3.28
N VAL A 65 -6.23 14.49 -2.09
CA VAL A 65 -5.71 14.01 -0.80
C VAL A 65 -6.73 13.22 0.01
N GLN A 66 -8.03 13.32 -0.30
CA GLN A 66 -9.11 12.63 0.42
C GLN A 66 -8.98 11.10 0.36
N ASP A 67 -8.41 10.58 -0.73
CA ASP A 67 -8.20 9.14 -0.94
C ASP A 67 -6.82 8.69 -0.43
N ALA A 68 -6.10 9.55 0.31
CA ALA A 68 -4.86 9.17 0.96
C ALA A 68 -5.13 8.09 2.00
N THR A 69 -4.33 7.03 1.93
CA THR A 69 -4.51 5.84 2.74
C THR A 69 -3.17 5.31 3.26
N ILE A 70 -3.21 4.48 4.31
CA ILE A 70 -2.06 3.66 4.69
C ILE A 70 -1.95 2.53 3.69
N HIS A 71 -0.80 2.44 3.02
CA HIS A 71 -0.49 1.31 2.14
C HIS A 71 -0.31 0.04 2.97
N ALA A 72 -0.73 -1.11 2.44
CA ALA A 72 -0.67 -2.38 3.16
C ALA A 72 0.77 -2.72 3.62
N GLU A 73 1.77 -2.39 2.80
CA GLU A 73 3.18 -2.57 3.16
C GLU A 73 3.58 -1.71 4.35
N ALA A 74 3.14 -0.44 4.36
CA ALA A 74 3.40 0.48 5.45
C ALA A 74 2.72 0.02 6.74
N SER A 75 1.48 -0.48 6.67
CA SER A 75 0.76 -1.06 7.81
C SER A 75 1.52 -2.23 8.44
N LEU A 76 2.03 -3.17 7.63
CA LEU A 76 2.81 -4.30 8.14
C LEU A 76 4.14 -3.86 8.78
N MET A 77 4.81 -2.87 8.19
CA MET A 77 6.03 -2.29 8.78
C MET A 77 5.74 -1.58 10.11
N GLY A 78 4.67 -0.79 10.17
CA GLY A 78 4.24 -0.11 11.39
C GLY A 78 3.86 -1.10 12.50
N LEU A 79 3.09 -2.14 12.16
CA LEU A 79 2.71 -3.20 13.09
C LEU A 79 3.93 -3.95 13.65
N GLY A 80 4.89 -4.30 12.81
CA GLY A 80 6.14 -4.90 13.27
C GLY A 80 6.92 -3.99 14.20
N CYS A 81 7.01 -2.69 13.91
CA CYS A 81 7.62 -1.72 14.81
C CYS A 81 6.88 -1.62 16.15
N ASP A 82 5.55 -1.73 16.13
CA ASP A 82 4.72 -1.62 17.32
C ASP A 82 4.87 -2.85 18.24
N LEU A 83 4.92 -4.05 17.65
CA LEU A 83 5.23 -5.30 18.37
C LEU A 83 6.56 -5.22 19.11
N GLN A 84 7.58 -4.63 18.49
CA GLN A 84 8.89 -4.46 19.13
C GLN A 84 8.87 -3.58 20.38
N LYS A 85 7.85 -2.74 20.55
CA LYS A 85 7.68 -1.92 21.77
C LYS A 85 7.09 -2.71 22.93
N GLY A 86 6.76 -3.99 22.72
CA GLY A 86 6.14 -4.86 23.74
C GLY A 86 4.63 -4.73 23.82
N ASN A 87 3.98 -4.13 22.81
CA ASN A 87 2.53 -4.08 22.76
C ASN A 87 1.94 -5.49 22.64
N ASN A 88 0.85 -5.72 23.35
CA ASN A 88 0.27 -7.06 23.47
C ASN A 88 -0.63 -7.37 22.27
N TYR A 89 -0.10 -8.13 21.33
CA TYR A 89 -0.84 -8.73 20.22
C TYR A 89 -1.09 -10.22 20.48
N ASN A 90 -1.99 -10.85 19.73
CA ASN A 90 -2.18 -12.30 19.82
C ASN A 90 -0.93 -13.06 19.35
N GLU A 91 -0.83 -14.33 19.74
CA GLU A 91 0.33 -15.18 19.41
C GLU A 91 0.50 -15.37 17.90
N ASP A 92 -0.59 -15.40 17.14
CA ASP A 92 -0.60 -15.49 15.68
C ASP A 92 0.18 -14.34 15.02
N ILE A 93 -0.08 -13.10 15.44
CA ILE A 93 0.65 -11.93 14.95
C ILE A 93 2.12 -12.02 15.35
N LYS A 94 2.42 -12.42 16.58
CA LYS A 94 3.82 -12.58 17.03
C LYS A 94 4.55 -13.61 16.18
N GLU A 95 3.89 -14.72 15.83
CA GLU A 95 4.46 -15.76 14.97
C GLU A 95 4.87 -15.21 13.60
N VAL A 96 4.01 -14.42 12.96
CA VAL A 96 4.32 -13.78 11.66
C VAL A 96 5.57 -12.91 11.73
N PHE A 97 5.73 -12.14 12.81
CA PHE A 97 6.85 -11.20 12.97
C PHE A 97 8.11 -11.82 13.62
N ASN A 98 8.06 -13.09 14.01
CA ASN A 98 9.23 -13.85 14.47
C ASN A 98 10.08 -14.43 13.32
N ALA A 99 9.63 -14.29 12.06
CA ALA A 99 10.39 -14.75 10.90
C ALA A 99 11.65 -13.91 10.67
N ASP A 100 12.75 -14.56 10.24
CA ASP A 100 14.01 -13.89 9.89
C ASP A 100 13.85 -12.84 8.79
N LEU A 101 12.93 -13.09 7.86
CA LEU A 101 12.61 -12.23 6.73
C LEU A 101 11.12 -12.33 6.42
N ILE A 102 10.43 -11.19 6.42
CA ILE A 102 9.00 -11.07 6.18
C ILE A 102 8.79 -10.57 4.75
N PRO A 103 8.38 -11.43 3.81
CA PRO A 103 8.04 -10.99 2.46
C PRO A 103 6.73 -10.20 2.48
N ILE A 104 6.75 -9.00 1.91
CA ILE A 104 5.56 -8.17 1.74
C ILE A 104 5.28 -8.07 0.24
N GLY A 105 4.31 -8.85 -0.23
CA GLY A 105 3.95 -8.92 -1.64
C GLY A 105 2.58 -8.31 -1.92
N VAL A 106 2.55 -7.06 -2.43
CA VAL A 106 1.30 -6.48 -2.98
C VAL A 106 1.28 -6.46 -4.50
N SER A 107 2.45 -6.56 -5.17
CA SER A 107 2.60 -6.54 -6.63
C SER A 107 4.07 -6.81 -7.05
N LYS A 108 4.41 -6.56 -8.32
CA LYS A 108 5.78 -6.58 -8.86
C LYS A 108 6.67 -5.46 -8.31
N LYS A 109 6.07 -4.33 -7.92
CA LYS A 109 6.77 -3.14 -7.40
C LYS A 109 5.98 -2.45 -6.29
N CYS A 110 6.66 -1.83 -5.33
CA CYS A 110 6.06 -1.01 -4.27
C CYS A 110 6.22 0.50 -4.56
N CYS A 111 5.45 1.33 -3.85
CA CYS A 111 5.54 2.79 -3.98
C CYS A 111 6.84 3.35 -3.39
N TRP A 112 7.16 4.59 -3.73
CA TRP A 112 8.35 5.26 -3.21
C TRP A 112 8.32 5.37 -1.67
N CYS A 113 7.20 5.76 -1.07
CA CYS A 113 7.07 5.92 0.39
C CYS A 113 7.30 4.61 1.15
N CYS A 114 6.78 3.49 0.64
CA CYS A 114 6.96 2.17 1.26
C CYS A 114 8.41 1.69 1.15
N ALA A 115 9.04 1.84 -0.02
CA ALA A 115 10.45 1.51 -0.20
C ALA A 115 11.35 2.36 0.71
N GLU A 116 11.05 3.64 0.82
CA GLU A 116 11.82 4.56 1.64
C GLU A 116 11.64 4.30 3.15
N LEU A 117 10.42 3.93 3.57
CA LEU A 117 10.15 3.53 4.95
C LEU A 117 11.00 2.31 5.34
N ASP A 118 11.00 1.26 4.51
CA ASP A 118 11.83 0.07 4.74
C ASP A 118 13.32 0.41 4.84
N ARG A 119 13.81 1.29 3.96
CA ARG A 119 15.19 1.78 4.01
C ARG A 119 15.50 2.48 5.33
N MET A 120 14.60 3.34 5.81
CA MET A 120 14.76 4.05 7.09
C MET A 120 14.76 3.09 8.28
N LEU A 121 13.87 2.09 8.28
CA LEU A 121 13.79 1.07 9.35
C LEU A 121 15.07 0.22 9.40
N LYS A 122 15.58 -0.21 8.24
CA LYS A 122 16.85 -0.94 8.12
C LYS A 122 18.04 -0.13 8.64
N ALA A 123 18.06 1.17 8.38
CA ALA A 123 19.14 2.05 8.84
C ALA A 123 19.17 2.24 10.37
N LYS A 124 18.00 2.20 11.03
CA LYS A 124 17.89 2.48 12.48
C LYS A 124 18.24 1.28 13.35
N SER A 125 17.97 0.07 12.87
CA SER A 125 18.25 -1.16 13.61
C SER A 125 18.62 -2.31 12.67
N PRO A 126 19.88 -2.34 12.18
CA PRO A 126 20.32 -3.42 11.28
C PRO A 126 20.31 -4.81 11.95
N ILE A 127 20.30 -4.84 13.30
CA ILE A 127 20.48 -6.08 14.09
C ILE A 127 19.20 -6.48 14.84
N ARG A 128 18.32 -5.53 15.22
CA ARG A 128 17.14 -5.81 16.06
C ARG A 128 15.86 -5.31 15.40
N GLY A 129 15.24 -6.16 14.60
CA GLY A 129 13.86 -6.00 14.18
C GLY A 129 13.43 -6.81 12.98
N PRO A 130 12.12 -6.84 12.71
CA PRO A 130 11.58 -7.54 11.57
C PRO A 130 12.25 -7.00 10.30
N LYS A 131 12.84 -7.91 9.53
CA LYS A 131 13.43 -7.58 8.24
C LYS A 131 12.37 -7.78 7.18
N TYR A 132 12.18 -6.78 6.33
CA TYR A 132 11.20 -6.86 5.26
C TYR A 132 11.87 -7.11 3.92
N SER A 133 11.27 -8.02 3.15
CA SER A 133 11.57 -8.20 1.74
C SER A 133 10.45 -7.56 0.93
N LEU A 134 10.70 -6.32 0.48
CA LEU A 134 9.81 -5.61 -0.45
C LEU A 134 10.23 -5.89 -1.90
N PRO A 135 9.26 -5.88 -2.84
CA PRO A 135 9.58 -5.82 -4.27
C PRO A 135 10.28 -4.50 -4.62
N SER A 136 10.91 -4.45 -5.80
CA SER A 136 11.55 -3.22 -6.30
C SER A 136 10.59 -2.02 -6.30
N THR A 137 11.07 -0.78 -6.32
CA THR A 137 10.19 0.39 -6.34
C THR A 137 9.86 0.84 -7.76
N HIS A 138 8.64 1.35 -7.99
CA HIS A 138 8.30 2.08 -9.22
C HIS A 138 8.58 3.60 -9.10
N ALA A 139 9.16 4.04 -7.97
CA ALA A 139 9.55 5.43 -7.68
C ALA A 139 8.42 6.47 -7.74
N THR A 140 7.16 6.03 -7.82
CA THR A 140 5.99 6.93 -7.79
C THR A 140 5.53 7.09 -6.35
N ILE A 141 5.29 8.34 -5.97
CA ILE A 141 4.66 8.71 -4.70
C ILE A 141 3.15 8.65 -4.93
N PHE A 142 2.48 7.72 -4.25
CA PHE A 142 1.03 7.68 -4.17
C PHE A 142 0.56 8.38 -2.90
N PRO A 143 -0.69 8.88 -2.85
CA PRO A 143 -1.29 9.36 -1.60
C PRO A 143 -1.05 8.37 -0.47
N TRP A 144 -0.43 8.84 0.61
CA TRP A 144 0.11 7.99 1.66
C TRP A 144 -0.14 8.60 3.03
N VAL A 145 -0.61 7.77 3.95
CA VAL A 145 -0.80 8.11 5.36
C VAL A 145 0.18 7.30 6.20
N ALA A 146 0.76 7.96 7.19
CA ALA A 146 1.69 7.31 8.10
C ALA A 146 1.02 6.16 8.85
N PRO A 147 1.62 4.95 8.86
CA PRO A 147 1.12 3.87 9.68
C PRO A 147 1.38 4.17 11.17
N THR A 148 0.55 3.60 12.02
CA THR A 148 0.78 3.58 13.47
C THR A 148 2.01 2.73 13.81
N GLY A 149 2.52 2.87 15.03
CA GLY A 149 3.67 2.07 15.49
C GLY A 149 5.05 2.60 15.12
N LEU A 150 5.16 3.53 14.17
CA LEU A 150 6.44 4.17 13.83
C LEU A 150 6.90 5.16 14.92
N SER A 151 8.21 5.34 15.06
CA SER A 151 8.78 6.39 15.92
C SER A 151 8.68 7.76 15.27
N VAL A 152 8.52 8.83 16.07
CA VAL A 152 8.45 10.23 15.59
C VAL A 152 9.66 10.63 14.74
N ASP A 153 10.84 10.09 15.05
CA ASP A 153 12.07 10.29 14.27
C ASP A 153 11.93 9.77 12.82
N VAL A 154 11.39 8.57 12.64
CA VAL A 154 11.14 7.99 11.30
C VAL A 154 10.11 8.83 10.54
N LEU A 155 9.04 9.26 11.21
CA LEU A 155 8.01 10.09 10.61
C LEU A 155 8.54 11.47 10.19
N SER A 156 9.39 12.08 11.03
CA SER A 156 10.05 13.35 10.71
C SER A 156 10.93 13.22 9.48
N ARG A 157 11.75 12.17 9.40
CA ARG A 157 12.62 11.93 8.23
C ARG A 157 11.81 11.69 6.95
N MET A 158 10.71 10.94 7.03
CA MET A 158 9.80 10.75 5.88
C MET A 158 9.21 12.10 5.41
N ARG A 159 8.70 12.91 6.35
CA ARG A 159 8.19 14.26 6.06
C ARG A 159 9.25 15.12 5.37
N ASP A 160 10.47 15.11 5.90
CA ASP A 160 11.55 15.96 5.41
C ASP A 160 11.99 15.54 4.00
N HIS A 161 12.06 14.23 3.70
CA HIS A 161 12.35 13.76 2.35
C HIS A 161 11.23 14.10 1.35
N LEU A 162 9.96 13.92 1.74
CA LEU A 162 8.83 14.30 0.90
C LEU A 162 8.84 15.81 0.62
N ARG A 163 9.19 16.62 1.63
CA ARG A 163 9.36 18.06 1.48
C ARG A 163 10.51 18.41 0.54
N GLU A 164 11.65 17.74 0.63
CA GLU A 164 12.78 17.97 -0.27
C GLU A 164 12.41 17.65 -1.73
N ILE A 165 11.69 16.55 -1.96
CA ILE A 165 11.20 16.18 -3.30
C ILE A 165 10.23 17.24 -3.82
N PHE A 166 9.31 17.70 -2.97
CA PHE A 166 8.37 18.75 -3.30
C PHE A 166 9.08 20.07 -3.63
N ASP A 167 10.06 20.47 -2.82
CA ASP A 167 10.85 21.69 -2.99
C ASP A 167 11.60 21.69 -4.31
N ARG A 168 12.25 20.57 -4.61
CA ARG A 168 12.97 20.40 -5.87
C ARG A 168 12.03 20.50 -7.07
N ALA A 169 10.87 19.87 -7.00
CA ALA A 169 9.89 19.92 -8.07
C ALA A 169 9.27 21.32 -8.24
N ALA A 170 9.08 22.05 -7.14
CA ALA A 170 8.51 23.40 -7.15
C ALA A 170 9.50 24.45 -7.69
N ARG A 171 10.78 24.35 -7.33
CA ARG A 171 11.81 25.33 -7.70
C ARG A 171 12.41 25.09 -9.08
N ASP A 172 12.59 23.82 -9.46
CA ASP A 172 13.19 23.42 -10.74
C ASP A 172 12.22 22.52 -11.55
N PRO A 173 11.17 23.11 -12.15
CA PRO A 173 10.17 22.35 -12.89
C PRO A 173 10.73 21.72 -14.18
N HIS A 174 11.89 22.15 -14.66
CA HIS A 174 12.54 21.64 -15.88
C HIS A 174 13.36 20.38 -15.62
N ASN A 175 13.71 20.11 -14.37
CA ASN A 175 14.54 18.98 -13.96
C ASN A 175 13.74 17.91 -13.20
N ILE A 176 12.41 17.96 -13.29
CA ILE A 176 11.56 16.87 -12.84
C ILE A 176 11.78 15.70 -13.80
N PRO A 177 12.32 14.55 -13.34
CA PRO A 177 12.51 13.40 -14.21
C PRO A 177 11.17 13.01 -14.81
N SER A 178 11.05 13.10 -16.13
CA SER A 178 9.85 12.65 -16.84
C SER A 178 9.64 11.17 -16.49
N SER A 179 8.54 10.87 -15.81
CA SER A 179 8.23 9.49 -15.45
C SER A 179 8.13 8.67 -16.73
N ASN A 180 9.00 7.69 -16.91
CA ASN A 180 8.88 6.65 -17.94
C ASN A 180 7.62 5.80 -17.64
N ARG A 181 6.43 6.38 -17.87
CA ARG A 181 5.16 5.66 -17.82
C ARG A 181 5.08 4.83 -19.10
N THR A 182 5.64 3.63 -19.07
CA THR A 182 5.09 2.57 -19.91
C THR A 182 3.73 2.23 -19.33
N SER A 183 2.66 2.66 -20.01
CA SER A 183 1.31 2.18 -19.78
C SER A 183 1.32 0.65 -19.68
N PRO A 184 0.48 0.02 -18.83
CA PRO A 184 0.22 -1.39 -19.00
C PRO A 184 -0.38 -1.54 -20.39
N THR A 185 0.32 -2.22 -21.29
CA THR A 185 -0.23 -2.68 -22.57
C THR A 185 -1.49 -3.46 -22.23
N SER A 186 -2.65 -2.93 -22.61
CA SER A 186 -3.89 -3.68 -22.61
C SER A 186 -3.62 -5.00 -23.32
N ALA A 187 -3.89 -6.12 -22.64
CA ALA A 187 -3.82 -7.43 -23.25
C ALA A 187 -4.64 -7.41 -24.57
N PRO A 188 -4.18 -8.06 -25.65
CA PRO A 188 -4.95 -8.11 -26.88
C PRO A 188 -6.26 -8.85 -26.62
N SER A 189 -7.36 -8.11 -26.60
CA SER A 189 -8.70 -8.66 -26.69
C SER A 189 -9.01 -9.01 -28.15
N GLU A 190 -8.38 -10.05 -28.69
CA GLU A 190 -8.80 -10.67 -29.95
C GLU A 190 -8.68 -12.20 -29.88
N LEU A 191 -9.74 -12.81 -29.36
CA LEU A 191 -10.17 -14.15 -29.77
C LEU A 191 -11.65 -14.02 -30.13
N LYS A 192 -11.91 -13.74 -31.41
CA LYS A 192 -13.21 -13.98 -32.02
C LYS A 192 -13.28 -15.46 -32.39
N ASP A 193 -14.23 -16.12 -31.74
CA ASP A 193 -15.26 -16.96 -32.37
C ASP A 193 -14.80 -18.13 -33.25
N ASP A 194 -14.95 -19.36 -32.75
CA ASP A 194 -16.05 -20.25 -33.15
C ASP A 194 -15.73 -21.70 -32.74
N THR A 195 -16.25 -22.14 -31.59
CA THR A 195 -16.63 -23.55 -31.37
C THR A 195 -17.54 -23.62 -30.15
N ARG A 196 -18.80 -23.26 -30.41
CA ARG A 196 -19.94 -23.65 -29.59
C ARG A 196 -20.09 -25.17 -29.72
N ASP A 197 -19.74 -25.92 -28.68
CA ASP A 197 -20.48 -27.14 -28.32
C ASP A 197 -20.12 -27.71 -26.94
N LYS A 198 -21.19 -27.89 -26.14
CA LYS A 198 -21.38 -28.83 -25.02
C LYS A 198 -20.42 -28.78 -23.82
N TRP A 199 -20.88 -28.10 -22.76
CA TRP A 199 -20.95 -28.72 -21.44
C TRP A 199 -22.14 -28.17 -20.64
N THR A 200 -23.29 -28.79 -20.86
CA THR A 200 -24.49 -28.59 -20.05
C THR A 200 -24.43 -29.48 -18.81
N THR A 201 -24.50 -28.85 -17.64
CA THR A 201 -25.39 -29.22 -16.53
C THR A 201 -25.47 -30.71 -16.17
N SER A 202 -24.52 -31.18 -15.35
CA SER A 202 -24.70 -32.42 -14.57
C SER A 202 -24.33 -32.28 -13.09
N GLU A 203 -23.76 -31.16 -12.64
CA GLU A 203 -23.34 -30.98 -11.23
C GLU A 203 -24.26 -30.05 -10.42
N ALA A 204 -25.07 -29.22 -11.09
CA ALA A 204 -25.99 -28.30 -10.41
C ALA A 204 -27.40 -28.88 -10.12
N VAL A 205 -27.68 -30.12 -10.57
CA VAL A 205 -28.97 -30.79 -10.30
C VAL A 205 -28.86 -31.77 -9.12
N ALA A 206 -27.66 -32.26 -8.82
CA ALA A 206 -27.43 -33.20 -7.72
C ALA A 206 -27.45 -32.54 -6.32
N GLU A 207 -27.16 -31.25 -6.23
CA GLU A 207 -27.10 -30.55 -4.93
C GLU A 207 -28.46 -30.00 -4.46
N ALA A 208 -29.45 -29.91 -5.36
CA ALA A 208 -30.81 -29.47 -5.03
C ALA A 208 -31.73 -30.63 -4.56
N GLU A 209 -31.47 -31.87 -4.98
CA GLU A 209 -32.29 -33.04 -4.59
C GLU A 209 -31.94 -33.57 -3.19
N ALA A 210 -30.69 -33.43 -2.74
CA ALA A 210 -30.25 -33.87 -1.40
C ALA A 210 -30.79 -32.99 -0.26
N ALA A 211 -31.15 -31.72 -0.53
CA ALA A 211 -31.70 -30.81 0.48
C ALA A 211 -33.21 -31.03 0.73
N ALA A 212 -33.94 -31.62 -0.22
CA ALA A 212 -35.38 -31.87 -0.10
C ALA A 212 -35.71 -33.15 0.70
N GLU A 213 -34.85 -34.16 0.66
CA GLU A 213 -35.07 -35.44 1.37
C GLU A 213 -34.81 -35.33 2.89
N ALA A 214 -33.94 -34.41 3.34
CA ALA A 214 -33.67 -34.18 4.76
C ALA A 214 -34.83 -33.45 5.49
N ALA A 215 -35.67 -32.70 4.76
CA ALA A 215 -36.81 -31.98 5.35
C ALA A 215 -38.05 -32.88 5.58
N SER A 216 -38.15 -34.03 4.90
CA SER A 216 -39.27 -34.97 5.05
C SER A 216 -39.12 -35.94 6.24
N LEU A 217 -37.94 -36.06 6.83
CA LEU A 217 -37.66 -37.01 7.93
C LEU A 217 -37.89 -36.43 9.34
N VAL A 218 -38.19 -35.13 9.45
CA VAL A 218 -38.46 -34.47 10.75
C VAL A 218 -39.96 -34.48 11.12
N GLU A 219 -40.87 -34.72 10.18
CA GLU A 219 -42.33 -34.68 10.44
C GLU A 219 -42.96 -36.03 10.87
N ASN A 220 -42.21 -37.12 10.95
CA ASN A 220 -42.75 -38.44 11.35
C ASN A 220 -42.39 -38.90 12.77
N TYR A 221 -41.93 -37.99 13.64
CA TYR A 221 -41.66 -38.28 15.07
C TYR A 221 -42.14 -37.18 16.03
N THR A 222 -43.36 -36.65 15.79
CA THR A 222 -44.17 -35.95 16.80
C THR A 222 -45.62 -36.39 16.72
#